data_AF-A0A076N103-F1
#
_entry.id   AF-A0A076N103-F1
#
_cell.length_a   1.000
_cell.length_b   1.000
_cell.length_c   1.000
_cell.angle_alpha   90.00
_cell.angle_beta   90.00
_cell.angle_gamma   90.00
#
_symmetry.space_group_name_H-M   'P 1'
#
loop_
_entity.id
_entity.type
_entity.pdbx_description
1 polymer ?
#
loop_
_entity_poly.entity_id
_entity_poly.type
_entity_poly.pdbx_seq_one_letter_code
_entity_poly.pdbx_strand_id
1 'polypeptide(L)'
;MALENVWIRTPGDGLVRADQVIGISNHRTPSLSGKPGRWLLTVALPVPTGSGSADGWGLTNLHRTLVQTDQEVAGAPDRLARLLAQLAAVDTAGIITAVPCGPDRSDVRFEFSRFDAEIRPAAEPQAQPEVAEVVGV
;
A
#
# COMPACT_ATOMS: atom_id res chain seq x y z
N MET A 1 -12.71 11.00 -6.44
CA MET A 1 -13.05 9.57 -6.72
C MET A 1 -12.60 8.73 -5.53
N ALA A 2 -13.26 7.60 -5.25
CA ALA A 2 -12.83 6.76 -4.12
C ALA A 2 -11.39 6.26 -4.32
N LEU A 3 -10.59 6.27 -3.24
CA LEU A 3 -9.20 5.75 -3.19
C LEU A 3 -8.14 6.50 -4.00
N GLU A 4 -8.44 7.67 -4.57
CA GLU A 4 -7.48 8.43 -5.40
C GLU A 4 -6.23 8.91 -4.65
N ASN A 5 -6.34 9.01 -3.32
CA ASN A 5 -5.25 9.40 -2.42
C ASN A 5 -4.67 8.20 -1.63
N VAL A 6 -5.08 6.98 -1.97
CA VAL A 6 -4.58 5.75 -1.36
C VAL A 6 -3.59 5.10 -2.31
N TRP A 7 -2.40 4.81 -1.79
CA TRP A 7 -1.31 4.19 -2.51
C TRP A 7 -1.00 2.81 -1.95
N ILE A 8 -0.50 1.91 -2.77
CA ILE A 8 -0.05 0.57 -2.36
C ILE A 8 1.44 0.47 -2.64
N ARG A 9 2.23 0.15 -1.61
CA ARG A 9 3.68 0.01 -1.72
C ARG A 9 4.06 -1.35 -2.32
N THR A 10 5.00 -1.33 -3.26
CA THR A 10 5.63 -2.52 -3.84
C THR A 10 6.98 -2.78 -3.17
N PRO A 11 7.57 -4.00 -3.27
CA PRO A 11 8.83 -4.34 -2.63
C PRO A 11 10.06 -3.53 -3.06
N GLY A 12 10.00 -2.87 -4.23
CA GLY A 12 11.09 -2.06 -4.78
C GLY A 12 10.88 -0.56 -4.64
N ASP A 13 10.24 -0.12 -3.54
CA ASP A 13 9.89 1.27 -3.22
C ASP A 13 8.96 1.98 -4.24
N GLY A 14 8.45 1.26 -5.24
CA GLY A 14 7.42 1.77 -6.14
C GLY A 14 6.07 1.89 -5.44
N LEU A 15 5.26 2.87 -5.86
CA LEU A 15 3.88 3.05 -5.42
C LEU A 15 2.91 2.80 -6.58
N VAL A 16 1.77 2.19 -6.25
CA VAL A 16 0.66 1.97 -7.16
C VAL A 16 -0.57 2.69 -6.63
N ARG A 17 -1.30 3.38 -7.50
CA ARG A 17 -2.58 4.01 -7.14
C ARG A 17 -3.65 2.94 -6.91
N ALA A 18 -4.31 2.99 -5.75
CA ALA A 18 -5.31 1.99 -5.38
C ALA A 18 -6.57 2.06 -6.26
N ASP A 19 -6.97 3.25 -6.69
CA ASP A 19 -8.11 3.46 -7.58
C ASP A 19 -7.90 2.93 -9.01
N GLN A 20 -6.66 2.59 -9.39
CA GLN A 20 -6.33 2.02 -10.69
C GLN A 20 -6.24 0.49 -10.70
N VAL A 21 -6.41 -0.15 -9.53
CA VAL A 21 -6.34 -1.61 -9.41
C VAL A 21 -7.59 -2.23 -10.03
N ILE A 22 -7.39 -3.07 -11.05
CA ILE A 22 -8.47 -3.81 -11.75
C ILE A 22 -8.51 -5.29 -11.40
N GLY A 23 -7.55 -5.78 -10.61
CA GLY A 23 -7.50 -7.17 -10.18
C GLY A 23 -6.48 -7.40 -9.08
N ILE A 24 -6.74 -8.39 -8.24
CA ILE A 24 -5.84 -8.83 -7.17
C ILE A 24 -5.69 -10.33 -7.32
N SER A 25 -4.46 -10.84 -7.38
CA SER A 25 -4.22 -12.26 -7.59
C SER A 25 -3.08 -12.77 -6.73
N ASN A 26 -3.20 -14.04 -6.33
CA ASN A 26 -2.14 -14.80 -5.68
C ASN A 26 -1.76 -15.95 -6.60
N HIS A 27 -0.49 -16.04 -7.00
CA HIS A 27 -0.03 -17.08 -7.92
C HIS A 27 1.42 -17.47 -7.64
N ARG A 28 1.78 -18.67 -8.06
CA ARG A 28 3.13 -19.21 -7.89
C ARG A 28 3.97 -18.96 -9.13
N THR A 29 5.21 -18.51 -8.95
CA THR A 29 6.18 -18.45 -10.05
C THR A 29 6.62 -19.86 -10.46
N PRO A 30 7.00 -20.04 -11.75
CA PRO A 30 7.62 -21.28 -12.18
C PRO A 30 8.85 -21.62 -11.33
N SER A 31 9.00 -22.90 -11.00
CA SER A 31 10.24 -23.36 -10.39
C SER A 31 11.31 -23.48 -11.48
N LEU A 32 12.50 -22.93 -11.23
CA LEU A 32 13.66 -23.04 -12.11
C LEU A 32 14.69 -23.95 -11.46
N SER A 33 15.57 -24.58 -12.25
CA SER A 33 16.64 -25.42 -11.69
C SER A 33 17.45 -24.63 -10.65
N GLY A 34 17.51 -25.14 -9.42
CA GLY A 34 18.19 -24.49 -8.29
C GLY A 34 17.46 -23.29 -7.65
N LYS A 35 16.27 -22.91 -8.11
CA LYS A 35 15.46 -21.83 -7.50
C LYS A 35 14.01 -22.29 -7.29
N PRO A 36 13.57 -22.51 -6.04
CA PRO A 36 12.19 -22.89 -5.78
C PRO A 36 11.24 -21.77 -6.22
N GLY A 37 10.10 -22.14 -6.80
CA GLY A 37 9.04 -21.19 -7.12
C GLY A 37 8.52 -20.51 -5.86
N ARG A 38 8.22 -19.21 -5.96
CA ARG A 38 7.74 -18.36 -4.87
C ARG A 38 6.30 -17.95 -5.14
N TRP A 39 5.55 -17.72 -4.07
CA TRP A 39 4.20 -17.18 -4.18
C TRP A 39 4.25 -15.67 -4.26
N LEU A 40 3.47 -15.10 -5.16
CA LEU A 40 3.36 -13.66 -5.39
C LEU A 40 1.92 -13.23 -5.16
N LEU A 41 1.74 -12.27 -4.26
CA LEU A 41 0.54 -11.45 -4.26
C LEU A 41 0.78 -10.26 -5.18
N THR A 42 -0.10 -10.09 -6.17
CA THR A 42 0.01 -9.03 -7.17
C THR A 42 -1.29 -8.26 -7.34
N VAL A 43 -1.17 -7.02 -7.77
CA VAL A 43 -2.28 -6.21 -8.31
C VAL A 43 -2.11 -6.02 -9.81
N ALA A 44 -3.21 -6.00 -10.54
CA ALA A 44 -3.23 -5.70 -11.96
C ALA A 44 -3.68 -4.27 -12.19
N LEU A 45 -3.01 -3.59 -13.12
CA LEU A 45 -3.32 -2.24 -13.59
C LEU A 45 -3.64 -2.29 -15.09
N PRO A 46 -4.65 -1.54 -15.57
CA PRO A 46 -4.86 -1.39 -16.99
C PRO A 46 -3.77 -0.48 -17.55
N VAL A 47 -3.01 -0.95 -18.53
CA VAL A 47 -2.06 -0.10 -19.26
C VAL A 47 -2.30 -0.16 -20.76
N PRO A 48 -2.16 0.97 -21.48
CA PRO A 48 -2.23 0.98 -22.93
C PRO A 48 -1.14 0.11 -23.55
N THR A 49 -1.47 -0.53 -24.66
CA THR A 49 -0.53 -1.30 -25.48
C THR A 49 -0.56 -0.85 -26.93
N GLY A 50 0.62 -0.80 -27.56
CA GLY A 50 0.78 -0.48 -28.98
C GLY A 50 0.81 1.02 -29.29
N SER A 51 0.44 1.37 -30.51
CA SER A 51 0.12 2.74 -30.95
C SER A 51 -1.39 2.79 -31.21
N GLY A 52 -2.12 3.69 -30.56
CA GLY A 52 -3.59 3.76 -30.66
C GLY A 52 -4.11 3.77 -32.11
N SER A 53 -5.23 3.11 -32.35
CA SER A 53 -5.96 3.18 -33.62
C SER A 53 -7.11 4.19 -33.53
N ALA A 54 -7.81 4.43 -34.65
CA ALA A 54 -9.03 5.25 -34.67
C ALA A 54 -10.14 4.70 -33.76
N ASP A 55 -10.08 3.40 -33.42
CA ASP A 55 -11.04 2.71 -32.54
C ASP A 55 -10.61 2.72 -31.06
N GLY A 56 -9.43 3.30 -30.74
CA GLY A 56 -8.93 3.46 -29.38
C GLY A 56 -7.61 2.74 -29.09
N TRP A 57 -7.30 2.58 -27.81
CA TRP A 57 -6.09 1.89 -27.32
C TRP A 57 -6.44 0.49 -26.82
N GLY A 58 -5.70 -0.52 -27.27
CA GLY A 58 -5.75 -1.84 -26.64
C GLY A 58 -5.22 -1.75 -25.22
N LEU A 59 -5.99 -2.24 -24.24
CA LEU A 59 -5.55 -2.32 -22.84
C LEU A 59 -4.98 -3.71 -22.54
N THR A 60 -3.90 -3.77 -21.77
CA THR A 60 -3.39 -5.01 -21.17
C THR A 60 -3.28 -4.87 -19.65
N ASN A 61 -3.06 -5.99 -18.98
CA ASN A 61 -2.86 -6.06 -17.54
C ASN A 61 -1.37 -5.97 -17.20
N LEU A 62 -1.00 -4.93 -16.48
CA LEU A 62 0.31 -4.83 -15.85
C LEU A 62 0.25 -5.34 -14.42
N HIS A 63 0.87 -6.48 -14.16
CA HIS A 63 0.96 -7.03 -12.81
C HIS A 63 2.09 -6.35 -12.03
N ARG A 64 1.78 -5.90 -10.81
CA ARG A 64 2.72 -5.37 -9.83
C ARG A 64 2.73 -6.24 -8.60
N THR A 65 3.90 -6.78 -8.26
CA THR A 65 4.09 -7.56 -7.04
C THR A 65 4.00 -6.66 -5.83
N LEU A 66 3.17 -7.05 -4.85
CA LEU A 66 3.07 -6.39 -3.55
C LEU A 66 3.95 -7.08 -2.52
N VAL A 67 3.99 -8.41 -2.56
CA VAL A 67 4.79 -9.23 -1.64
C VAL A 67 5.09 -10.59 -2.25
N GLN A 68 6.23 -11.15 -1.85
CA GLN A 68 6.67 -12.49 -2.22
C GLN A 68 6.84 -13.35 -0.96
N THR A 69 6.30 -14.57 -1.00
CA THR A 69 6.31 -15.52 0.11
C THR A 69 6.75 -16.91 -0.34
N ASP A 70 7.08 -17.75 0.63
CA ASP A 70 7.52 -19.13 0.42
C ASP A 70 6.32 -20.08 0.32
N GLN A 71 5.25 -19.75 1.03
CA GLN A 71 3.98 -20.46 1.06
C GLN A 71 2.87 -19.62 0.44
N GLU A 72 1.79 -20.29 0.07
CA GLU A 72 0.58 -19.63 -0.43
C GLU A 72 -0.06 -18.77 0.67
N VAL A 73 -0.39 -17.52 0.34
CA VAL A 73 -1.06 -16.59 1.25
C VAL A 73 -2.56 -16.57 0.97
N ALA A 74 -3.23 -17.69 1.28
CA ALA A 74 -4.65 -17.89 1.00
C ALA A 74 -5.51 -16.78 1.64
N GLY A 75 -6.47 -16.24 0.86
CA GLY A 75 -7.37 -15.18 1.30
C GLY A 75 -6.75 -13.77 1.39
N ALA A 76 -5.46 -13.61 1.11
CA ALA A 76 -4.83 -12.28 1.02
C ALA A 76 -5.50 -11.37 -0.05
N PRO A 77 -5.89 -11.86 -1.24
CA PRO A 77 -6.65 -11.06 -2.21
C PRO A 77 -7.94 -10.49 -1.63
N ASP A 78 -8.76 -11.32 -0.98
CA ASP A 78 -10.02 -10.92 -0.37
C ASP A 78 -9.83 -9.92 0.77
N ARG A 79 -8.81 -10.10 1.61
CA ARG A 79 -8.51 -9.16 2.69
C ARG A 79 -8.07 -7.79 2.16
N LEU A 80 -7.26 -7.76 1.10
CA LEU A 80 -6.90 -6.50 0.45
C LEU A 80 -8.12 -5.83 -0.16
N ALA A 81 -8.97 -6.58 -0.88
CA ALA A 81 -10.22 -6.05 -1.45
C ALA A 81 -11.14 -5.46 -0.36
N ARG A 82 -11.27 -6.14 0.78
CA ARG A 82 -12.05 -5.64 1.94
C ARG A 82 -11.44 -4.36 2.52
N LEU A 83 -10.12 -4.30 2.68
CA LEU A 83 -9.45 -3.08 3.16
C LEU A 83 -9.68 -1.90 2.21
N LEU A 84 -9.54 -2.11 0.89
CA LEU A 84 -9.81 -1.08 -0.10
C LEU A 84 -11.27 -0.59 -0.03
N ALA A 85 -12.23 -1.50 0.13
CA ALA A 85 -13.64 -1.13 0.30
C ALA A 85 -13.87 -0.31 1.59
N GLN A 86 -13.19 -0.65 2.69
CA GLN A 86 -13.27 0.11 3.95
C GLN A 86 -12.67 1.51 3.79
N LEU A 87 -11.50 1.62 3.17
CA LEU A 87 -10.83 2.91 2.94
C LEU A 87 -11.61 3.81 1.98
N ALA A 88 -12.28 3.22 0.98
CA ALA A 88 -13.17 3.94 0.07
C ALA A 88 -14.36 4.60 0.79
N ALA A 89 -14.79 4.04 1.92
CA ALA A 89 -15.92 4.54 2.69
C ALA A 89 -15.56 5.72 3.62
N VAL A 90 -14.27 5.91 3.95
CA VAL A 90 -13.81 6.87 4.97
C VAL A 90 -12.97 8.02 4.39
N ASP A 91 -12.98 8.20 3.06
CA ASP A 91 -12.29 9.25 2.30
C ASP A 91 -10.94 9.68 2.90
N THR A 92 -9.96 8.77 2.85
CA THR A 92 -8.67 8.92 3.52
C THR A 92 -7.50 8.90 2.53
N ALA A 93 -6.39 9.51 2.92
CA ALA A 93 -5.14 9.50 2.16
C ALA A 93 -4.04 8.73 2.91
N GLY A 94 -3.25 7.92 2.21
CA GLY A 94 -2.16 7.17 2.84
C GLY A 94 -1.58 6.04 1.99
N ILE A 95 -0.75 5.21 2.62
CA ILE A 95 -0.04 4.10 1.98
C ILE A 95 -0.42 2.78 2.65
N ILE A 96 -0.82 1.80 1.85
CA ILE A 96 -0.97 0.40 2.22
C ILE A 96 0.35 -0.32 1.98
N THR A 97 0.85 -1.02 2.99
CA THR A 97 2.04 -1.88 2.91
C THR A 97 1.64 -3.33 3.20
N ALA A 98 2.03 -4.25 2.31
CA ALA A 98 1.86 -5.68 2.52
C ALA A 98 3.09 -6.25 3.24
N VAL A 99 2.89 -6.80 4.44
CA VAL A 99 3.95 -7.33 5.29
C VAL A 99 3.75 -8.83 5.46
N PRO A 100 4.68 -9.70 4.99
CA PRO A 100 4.63 -11.12 5.30
C PRO A 100 4.67 -11.35 6.81
N CYS A 101 3.80 -12.23 7.30
CA CYS A 101 3.69 -12.59 8.71
C CYS A 101 3.34 -14.07 8.90
N GLY A 102 3.21 -14.49 10.16
CA GLY A 102 2.95 -15.88 10.53
C GLY A 102 4.21 -16.77 10.49
N PRO A 103 4.11 -18.02 10.98
CA PRO A 103 5.18 -18.99 10.84
C PRO A 103 5.50 -19.20 9.36
N ASP A 104 6.78 -19.27 9.01
CA ASP A 104 7.28 -19.48 7.64
C ASP A 104 6.79 -18.46 6.59
N ARG A 105 6.35 -17.27 7.02
CA ARG A 105 5.78 -16.23 6.13
C ARG A 105 4.59 -16.75 5.31
N SER A 106 3.76 -17.57 5.95
CA SER A 106 2.57 -18.18 5.36
C SER A 106 1.36 -17.25 5.27
N ASP A 107 1.48 -16.03 5.81
CA ASP A 107 0.39 -15.04 5.76
C ASP A 107 0.91 -13.64 5.40
N VAL A 108 -0.02 -12.73 5.13
CA VAL A 108 0.27 -11.32 4.82
C VAL A 108 -0.70 -10.43 5.59
N ARG A 109 -0.12 -9.49 6.35
CA ARG A 109 -0.82 -8.38 6.98
C ARG A 109 -0.75 -7.15 6.10
N PHE A 110 -1.86 -6.41 5.99
CA PHE A 110 -1.87 -5.10 5.34
C PHE A 110 -1.88 -4.00 6.40
N GLU A 111 -0.90 -3.11 6.33
CA GLU A 111 -0.76 -1.97 7.22
C GLU A 111 -1.07 -0.69 6.46
N PHE A 112 -1.87 0.19 7.05
CA PHE A 112 -2.21 1.47 6.44
C PHE A 112 -1.61 2.61 7.25
N SER A 113 -0.76 3.41 6.61
CA SER A 113 -0.16 4.63 7.17
C SER A 113 -0.82 5.85 6.55
N ARG A 114 -1.50 6.66 7.36
CA ARG A 114 -2.12 7.91 6.89
C ARG A 114 -1.09 9.03 6.74
N PHE A 115 -1.31 9.92 5.79
CA PHE A 115 -0.45 11.10 5.61
C PHE A 115 -0.69 12.19 6.67
N ASP A 116 -1.90 12.30 7.20
CA ASP A 116 -2.28 13.32 8.18
C ASP A 116 -1.72 13.08 9.60
N ALA A 117 -1.28 11.86 9.89
CA ALA A 117 -0.73 11.48 11.20
C ALA A 117 0.62 12.16 11.53
N GLU A 118 1.33 12.70 10.53
CA GLU A 118 2.62 13.38 10.72
C GLU A 118 2.48 14.87 11.04
N ILE A 119 1.32 15.49 10.78
CA ILE A 119 1.06 16.90 11.11
C ILE A 119 0.67 17.00 12.59
N ARG A 120 1.61 16.72 13.49
CA ARG A 120 1.52 17.25 14.85
C ARG A 120 1.98 18.71 14.77
N PRO A 121 1.12 19.72 15.02
CA PRO A 121 1.62 21.08 15.17
C PRO A 121 2.66 21.06 16.28
N ALA A 122 3.85 21.58 15.98
CA ALA A 122 4.90 21.76 16.98
C ALA A 122 4.23 22.45 18.18
N ALA A 123 4.27 21.77 19.33
CA ALA A 123 3.71 22.34 20.56
C ALA A 123 4.30 23.74 20.71
N GLU A 124 3.43 24.75 20.74
CA GLU A 124 3.84 26.12 21.02
C GLU A 124 4.71 26.10 22.29
N PRO A 125 5.88 26.74 22.28
CA PRO A 125 6.72 26.77 23.48
C PRO A 125 5.90 27.41 24.60
N GLN A 126 5.57 26.58 25.60
CA GLN A 126 4.92 27.03 26.81
C GLN A 126 5.79 28.15 27.40
N ALA A 127 5.27 29.37 27.37
CA ALA A 127 5.89 30.50 28.05
C ALA A 127 6.03 30.13 29.53
N GLN A 128 7.27 29.98 29.98
CA GLN A 128 7.60 29.77 31.38
C GLN A 128 7.04 30.96 32.18
N PRO A 129 6.42 30.74 33.35
CA PRO A 129 5.97 31.83 34.18
C PRO A 129 7.20 32.62 34.67
N GLU A 130 7.17 33.92 34.40
CA GLU A 130 8.14 34.90 34.87
C GLU A 130 8.26 34.80 36.40
N VAL A 131 9.44 34.42 36.86
CA VAL A 131 9.77 34.36 38.29
C VAL A 131 9.85 35.82 38.76
N ALA A 132 8.91 36.23 39.60
CA ALA A 132 8.94 37.53 40.23
C ALA A 132 10.17 37.60 41.16
N GLU A 133 11.17 38.37 40.75
CA GLU A 133 12.26 38.80 41.61
C GLU A 133 12.27 40.33 41.66
N VAL A 134 12.66 40.84 42.84
CA VAL A 134 13.14 42.19 43.18
C VAL A 134 12.13 43.06 43.96
N VAL A 135 12.44 43.70 45.09
CA VAL A 135 13.52 43.71 46.10
C VAL A 135 12.94 44.55 47.25
N GLY A 136 13.31 44.26 48.51
CA GLY A 136 12.90 45.09 49.65
C GLY A 136 13.58 46.46 49.73
N VAL A 137 12.86 47.43 50.32
CA VAL A 137 13.34 48.45 51.27
C VAL A 137 12.20 48.72 52.25
#